data_AF-A0A8T6N5N8-F1
#
_entry.id   AF-A0A8T6N5N8-F1
#
_cell.length_a   1.000
_cell.length_b   1.000
_cell.length_c   1.000
_cell.angle_alpha   90.00
_cell.angle_beta   90.00
_cell.angle_gamma   90.00
#
_symmetry.space_group_name_H-M   'P 1'
#
loop_
_entity.id
_entity.type
_entity.pdbx_description
1 polymer ?
#
loop_
_entity_poly.entity_id
_entity_poly.type
_entity_poly.pdbx_seq_one_letter_code
_entity_poly.pdbx_strand_id
1 'polypeptide(L)'
;MRTDEPIHYYNPELPLEWLIEHCPVEEKYSRLLKIGSSEIRNDSAKVSIAVTLFDRNVNDHTGACKADQKQWKKKYYRPLLKNIDRLSDLGDVSVDLFVDPELQGMVQCIDSDRVNIHTMALPANGFSGGYWRFLVSDVVNRDCSIVFQDIDQSWLDCVPMLVEHCPVAPAFPGRNKEALVECKDTGSSKYTPIGAGMFSCQAQDLDFCMDAMIARYWHYKNMLMHITEPRNEFNRPMRGHHFGFGNTWNVYGSDERFLAKVIYYYLARKGALNIMLHKSDFYHDAEIASRDFVHKHGGKVSYV
;
A
#
# COMPACT_ATOMS: atom_id res chain seq x y z
N MET A 1 10.34 26.46 -5.10
CA MET A 1 8.89 26.18 -4.89
C MET A 1 8.22 27.50 -4.50
N ARG A 2 7.09 27.85 -5.14
CA ARG A 2 6.31 29.05 -4.79
C ARG A 2 5.71 28.89 -3.39
N THR A 3 5.63 29.98 -2.64
CA THR A 3 5.45 30.07 -1.18
C THR A 3 4.07 30.60 -0.77
N ASP A 4 3.14 30.71 -1.73
CA ASP A 4 2.04 31.68 -1.65
C ASP A 4 0.67 30.99 -1.53
N GLU A 5 0.62 29.66 -1.50
CA GLU A 5 -0.60 28.88 -1.29
C GLU A 5 -0.60 28.24 0.11
N PRO A 6 -1.74 28.16 0.80
CA PRO A 6 -1.81 27.37 2.03
C PRO A 6 -1.40 25.94 1.66
N ILE A 7 -0.44 25.37 2.39
CA ILE A 7 0.01 23.99 2.19
C ILE A 7 -1.09 23.06 2.71
N HIS A 8 -2.16 22.93 1.92
CA HIS A 8 -3.09 21.82 1.93
C HIS A 8 -2.29 20.53 1.74
N TYR A 9 -2.77 19.40 2.27
CA TYR A 9 -2.08 18.09 2.28
C TYR A 9 -1.51 17.71 0.91
N TYR A 10 -0.36 18.26 0.56
CA TYR A 10 0.40 17.93 -0.62
C TYR A 10 1.12 16.65 -0.23
N ASN A 11 0.74 15.55 -0.89
CA ASN A 11 1.55 14.35 -0.86
C ASN A 11 2.47 14.43 -2.10
N PRO A 12 3.60 15.17 -2.04
CA PRO A 12 4.48 15.28 -3.19
C PRO A 12 4.85 13.89 -3.64
N GLU A 13 4.84 13.73 -4.95
CA GLU A 13 5.62 12.68 -5.57
C GLU A 13 7.04 12.67 -5.00
N LEU A 14 7.54 11.47 -4.76
CA LEU A 14 8.92 11.23 -4.42
C LEU A 14 9.56 10.42 -5.56
N PRO A 15 10.20 11.11 -6.54
CA PRO A 15 10.73 10.44 -7.73
C PRO A 15 11.77 9.38 -7.38
N LEU A 16 11.79 8.29 -8.16
CA LEU A 16 12.76 7.20 -7.97
C LEU A 16 14.20 7.70 -8.08
N GLU A 17 14.46 8.57 -9.05
CA GLU A 17 15.80 9.13 -9.29
C GLU A 17 16.29 9.90 -8.06
N TRP A 18 15.39 10.67 -7.44
CA TRP A 18 15.71 11.42 -6.24
C TRP A 18 16.00 10.48 -5.05
N LEU A 19 15.18 9.44 -4.86
CA LEU A 19 15.44 8.41 -3.84
C LEU A 19 16.77 7.71 -4.08
N ILE A 20 17.09 7.37 -5.32
CA ILE A 20 18.33 6.68 -5.70
C ILE A 20 19.55 7.56 -5.40
N GLU A 21 19.48 8.85 -5.71
CA GLU A 21 20.55 9.82 -5.52
C GLU A 21 20.77 10.19 -4.04
N HIS A 22 19.69 10.37 -3.26
CA HIS A 22 19.77 10.99 -1.94
C HIS A 22 19.60 10.03 -0.76
N CYS A 23 19.00 8.85 -0.97
CA CYS A 23 18.67 7.93 0.11
C CYS A 23 19.40 6.60 -0.09
N PRO A 24 20.41 6.23 0.72
CA PRO A 24 21.08 4.93 0.59
C PRO A 24 20.16 3.76 0.96
N VAL A 25 20.50 2.55 0.48
CA VAL A 25 19.92 1.30 0.97
C VAL A 25 20.65 0.89 2.25
N GLU A 26 20.14 1.31 3.40
CA GLU A 26 20.74 0.94 4.68
C GLU A 26 20.46 -0.53 5.06
N GLU A 27 21.47 -1.23 5.54
CA GLU A 27 21.38 -2.64 5.96
C GLU A 27 20.28 -2.87 7.02
N LYS A 28 20.11 -1.92 7.95
CA LYS A 28 19.11 -2.01 9.02
C LYS A 28 17.68 -2.09 8.48
N TYR A 29 17.44 -1.53 7.30
CA TYR A 29 16.16 -1.54 6.59
C TYR A 29 16.06 -2.76 5.67
N SER A 30 17.05 -2.99 4.81
CA SER A 30 16.99 -4.10 3.85
C SER A 30 16.87 -5.47 4.51
N ARG A 31 17.47 -5.67 5.70
CA ARG A 31 17.32 -6.92 6.46
C ARG A 31 15.87 -7.23 6.85
N LEU A 32 15.00 -6.24 7.01
CA LEU A 32 13.59 -6.42 7.37
C LEU A 32 12.71 -6.81 6.16
N LEU A 33 13.27 -6.73 4.95
CA LEU A 33 12.60 -7.06 3.70
C LEU A 33 13.07 -8.42 3.13
N LYS A 34 14.06 -9.04 3.76
CA LYS A 34 14.57 -10.34 3.33
C LYS A 34 13.53 -11.43 3.56
N ILE A 35 13.20 -12.14 2.50
CA ILE A 35 12.43 -13.38 2.56
C ILE A 35 13.38 -14.50 3.01
N GLY A 36 13.03 -15.21 4.08
CA GLY A 36 13.85 -16.29 4.63
C GLY A 36 13.58 -17.62 3.91
N SER A 37 12.31 -17.90 3.61
CA SER A 37 11.90 -19.08 2.86
C SER A 37 10.63 -18.79 2.05
N SER A 38 10.42 -19.55 0.98
CA SER A 38 9.21 -19.48 0.17
C SER A 38 8.74 -20.89 -0.18
N GLU A 39 7.43 -21.09 -0.06
CA GLU A 39 6.72 -22.27 -0.53
C GLU A 39 5.80 -21.81 -1.66
N ILE A 40 6.22 -22.07 -2.90
CA ILE A 40 5.48 -21.68 -4.10
C ILE A 40 4.63 -22.86 -4.55
N ARG A 41 3.31 -22.67 -4.55
CA ARG A 41 2.33 -23.69 -4.91
C ARG A 41 1.68 -23.44 -6.27
N ASN A 42 1.54 -22.16 -6.64
CA ASN A 42 1.07 -21.74 -7.96
C ASN A 42 1.80 -20.47 -8.39
N ASP A 43 2.76 -20.61 -9.31
CA ASP A 43 3.50 -19.52 -9.95
C ASP A 43 2.89 -19.07 -11.29
N SER A 44 1.95 -19.86 -11.82
CA SER A 44 1.41 -19.67 -13.17
C SER A 44 0.16 -18.78 -13.24
N ALA A 45 -0.37 -18.35 -12.10
CA ALA A 45 -1.57 -17.54 -12.03
C ALA A 45 -1.41 -16.20 -12.77
N LYS A 46 -2.46 -15.79 -13.50
CA LYS A 46 -2.49 -14.49 -14.19
C LYS A 46 -2.62 -13.32 -13.23
N VAL A 47 -3.19 -13.54 -12.05
CA VAL A 47 -3.42 -12.51 -11.02
C VAL A 47 -2.85 -13.00 -9.70
N SER A 48 -2.05 -12.14 -9.06
CA SER A 48 -1.51 -12.34 -7.72
C SER A 48 -2.16 -11.35 -6.75
N ILE A 49 -2.78 -11.87 -5.70
CA ILE A 49 -3.28 -11.08 -4.58
C ILE A 49 -2.19 -11.04 -3.51
N ALA A 50 -1.63 -9.85 -3.29
CA ALA A 50 -0.50 -9.67 -2.38
C ALA A 50 -0.96 -9.17 -1.01
N VAL A 51 -0.66 -9.94 0.03
CA VAL A 51 -1.12 -9.68 1.41
C VAL A 51 -0.04 -10.00 2.44
N THR A 52 -0.17 -9.41 3.63
CA THR A 52 0.82 -9.57 4.71
C THR A 52 0.14 -10.01 6.00
N LEU A 53 0.76 -10.94 6.73
CA LEU A 53 0.30 -11.41 8.03
C LEU A 53 1.42 -11.27 9.08
N PHE A 54 1.20 -10.39 10.05
CA PHE A 54 2.09 -10.16 11.19
C PHE A 54 1.28 -9.78 12.43
N ASP A 55 1.82 -9.99 13.64
CA ASP A 55 1.09 -9.82 14.91
C ASP A 55 1.52 -8.62 15.75
N ARG A 56 2.27 -7.69 15.16
CA ARG A 56 2.70 -6.45 15.83
C ARG A 56 1.56 -5.44 15.92
N ASN A 57 1.58 -4.65 17.00
CA ASN A 57 0.64 -3.57 17.19
C ASN A 57 0.97 -2.41 16.22
N VAL A 58 0.11 -2.23 15.23
CA VAL A 58 0.26 -1.21 14.17
C VAL A 58 0.26 0.23 14.68
N ASN A 59 -0.26 0.45 15.89
CA ASN A 59 -0.32 1.75 16.54
C ASN A 59 0.82 1.98 17.55
N ASP A 60 1.68 0.99 17.77
CA ASP A 60 2.82 1.13 18.67
C ASP A 60 3.97 1.85 17.98
N HIS A 61 4.28 3.06 18.48
CA HIS A 61 5.37 3.90 17.98
C HIS A 61 6.77 3.30 18.22
N THR A 62 6.91 2.41 19.22
CA THR A 62 8.18 1.71 19.47
C THR A 62 8.37 0.53 18.52
N GLY A 63 7.27 0.00 17.97
CA GLY A 63 7.23 -1.16 17.11
C GLY A 63 7.57 -2.49 17.81
N ALA A 64 7.58 -2.50 19.14
CA ALA A 64 7.98 -3.65 19.96
C ALA A 64 6.80 -4.46 20.50
N CYS A 65 5.62 -3.85 20.62
CA CYS A 65 4.46 -4.50 21.22
C CYS A 65 3.72 -5.39 20.22
N LYS A 66 3.31 -6.58 20.67
CA LYS A 66 2.34 -7.42 19.97
C LYS A 66 0.93 -6.85 20.11
N ALA A 67 0.07 -7.14 19.14
CA ALA A 67 -1.35 -6.87 19.22
C ALA A 67 -2.03 -7.82 20.23
N ASP A 68 -3.21 -7.43 20.73
CA ASP A 68 -4.07 -8.34 21.48
C ASP A 68 -4.42 -9.55 20.60
N GLN A 69 -4.02 -10.74 21.03
CA GLN A 69 -4.09 -11.94 20.19
C GLN A 69 -5.52 -12.31 19.80
N LYS A 70 -6.50 -12.09 20.69
CA LYS A 70 -7.91 -12.43 20.41
C LYS A 70 -8.49 -11.47 19.39
N GLN A 71 -8.27 -10.16 19.55
CA GLN A 71 -8.70 -9.14 18.62
C GLN A 71 -7.98 -9.27 17.28
N TRP A 72 -6.67 -9.52 17.28
CA TRP A 72 -5.86 -9.74 16.08
C TRP A 72 -6.37 -10.93 15.28
N LYS A 73 -6.59 -12.10 15.92
CA LYS A 73 -7.15 -13.28 15.23
C LYS A 73 -8.52 -12.99 14.62
N LYS A 74 -9.38 -12.26 15.35
CA LYS A 74 -10.71 -11.87 14.85
C LYS A 74 -10.61 -10.93 13.65
N LYS A 75 -9.68 -9.96 13.70
CA LYS A 75 -9.56 -8.91 12.70
C LYS A 75 -8.83 -9.37 11.44
N TYR A 76 -7.76 -10.15 11.55
CA TYR A 76 -6.87 -10.43 10.40
C TYR A 76 -6.87 -11.90 9.99
N TYR A 77 -6.65 -12.82 10.94
CA TYR A 77 -6.49 -14.23 10.60
C TYR A 77 -7.79 -14.90 10.13
N ARG A 78 -8.92 -14.64 10.81
CA ARG A 78 -10.22 -15.21 10.38
C ARG A 78 -10.68 -14.67 9.02
N PRO A 79 -10.58 -13.37 8.74
CA PRO A 79 -10.86 -12.86 7.39
C PRO A 79 -9.94 -13.43 6.32
N LEU A 80 -8.63 -13.60 6.60
CA LEU A 80 -7.71 -14.29 5.68
C LEU A 80 -8.25 -15.66 5.27
N LEU A 81 -8.56 -16.52 6.24
CA LEU A 81 -9.07 -17.87 5.95
C LEU A 81 -10.37 -17.82 5.15
N LYS A 82 -11.30 -16.95 5.54
CA LYS A 82 -12.56 -16.76 4.81
C LYS A 82 -12.34 -16.34 3.35
N ASN A 83 -11.35 -15.50 3.09
CA ASN A 83 -11.01 -15.08 1.73
C ASN A 83 -10.34 -16.21 0.95
N ILE A 84 -9.44 -16.97 1.58
CA ILE A 84 -8.79 -18.15 0.96
C ILE A 84 -9.83 -19.19 0.55
N ASP A 85 -10.80 -19.48 1.41
CA ASP A 85 -11.89 -20.43 1.16
C ASP A 85 -12.74 -20.06 -0.07
N ARG A 86 -12.64 -18.81 -0.55
CA ARG A 86 -13.42 -18.26 -1.65
C ARG A 86 -12.57 -17.89 -2.87
N LEU A 87 -11.30 -18.31 -2.92
CA LEU A 87 -10.42 -18.03 -4.06
C LEU A 87 -10.92 -18.63 -5.37
N SER A 88 -11.66 -19.74 -5.32
CA SER A 88 -12.29 -20.35 -6.50
C SER A 88 -13.21 -19.39 -7.24
N ASP A 89 -13.88 -18.50 -6.50
CA ASP A 89 -14.87 -17.56 -7.02
C ASP A 89 -14.23 -16.39 -7.79
N LEU A 90 -12.90 -16.21 -7.66
CA LEU A 90 -12.13 -15.14 -8.29
C LEU A 90 -11.43 -15.55 -9.60
N GLY A 91 -11.52 -16.82 -10.00
CA GLY A 91 -10.93 -17.32 -11.24
C GLY A 91 -9.47 -17.74 -11.10
N ASP A 92 -8.62 -17.32 -12.04
CA ASP A 92 -7.20 -17.70 -12.13
C ASP A 92 -6.32 -16.77 -11.27
N VAL A 93 -6.42 -16.97 -9.95
CA VAL A 93 -5.75 -16.16 -8.92
C VAL A 93 -4.83 -17.02 -8.06
N SER A 94 -3.70 -16.45 -7.67
CA SER A 94 -2.88 -16.88 -6.54
C SER A 94 -2.90 -15.82 -5.44
N VAL A 95 -2.60 -16.24 -4.21
CA VAL A 95 -2.32 -15.36 -3.08
C VAL A 95 -0.84 -15.47 -2.75
N ASP A 96 -0.13 -14.36 -2.76
CA ASP A 96 1.24 -14.29 -2.29
C ASP A 96 1.22 -13.70 -0.88
N LEU A 97 1.24 -14.61 0.10
CA LEU A 97 1.11 -14.32 1.52
C LEU A 97 2.49 -14.16 2.17
N PHE A 98 2.82 -12.93 2.55
CA PHE A 98 4.05 -12.61 3.27
C PHE A 98 3.83 -12.70 4.79
N VAL A 99 4.59 -13.54 5.48
CA VAL A 99 4.29 -13.95 6.86
C VAL A 99 5.45 -13.67 7.79
N ASP A 100 5.12 -13.11 8.95
CA ASP A 100 6.07 -13.00 10.07
C ASP A 100 6.57 -14.40 10.49
N PRO A 101 7.89 -14.62 10.67
CA PRO A 101 8.43 -15.94 11.04
C PRO A 101 7.80 -16.54 12.30
N GLU A 102 7.36 -15.72 13.25
CA GLU A 102 6.68 -16.21 14.46
C GLU A 102 5.30 -16.83 14.19
N LEU A 103 4.70 -16.54 13.02
CA LEU A 103 3.39 -17.04 12.60
C LEU A 103 3.48 -18.20 11.58
N GLN A 104 4.69 -18.64 11.20
CA GLN A 104 4.89 -19.66 10.19
C GLN A 104 4.10 -20.95 10.49
N GLY A 105 4.17 -21.45 11.73
CA GLY A 105 3.45 -22.66 12.12
C GLY A 105 1.91 -22.52 12.07
N MET A 106 1.38 -21.29 12.07
CA MET A 106 -0.06 -21.05 11.94
C MET A 106 -0.53 -21.13 10.48
N VAL A 107 0.28 -20.65 9.54
CA VAL A 107 -0.08 -20.59 8.11
C VAL A 107 0.24 -21.89 7.36
N GLN A 108 1.13 -22.73 7.89
CA GLN A 108 1.43 -24.04 7.31
C GLN A 108 0.20 -24.96 7.23
N CYS A 109 -0.85 -24.69 8.02
CA CYS A 109 -2.09 -25.44 8.01
C CYS A 109 -3.05 -25.04 6.87
N ILE A 110 -2.73 -23.99 6.09
CA ILE A 110 -3.55 -23.54 4.98
C ILE A 110 -3.39 -24.56 3.84
N ASP A 111 -4.44 -25.34 3.58
CA ASP A 111 -4.48 -26.38 2.54
C ASP A 111 -5.13 -25.82 1.26
N SER A 112 -4.39 -24.97 0.56
CA SER A 112 -4.78 -24.45 -0.75
C SER A 112 -3.56 -24.37 -1.65
N ASP A 113 -3.69 -24.90 -2.86
CA ASP A 113 -2.71 -24.85 -3.94
C ASP A 113 -2.55 -23.45 -4.54
N ARG A 114 -3.50 -22.54 -4.26
CA ARG A 114 -3.51 -21.15 -4.72
C ARG A 114 -2.81 -20.19 -3.76
N VAL A 115 -2.24 -20.67 -2.65
CA VAL A 115 -1.59 -19.81 -1.66
C VAL A 115 -0.09 -20.08 -1.64
N ASN A 116 0.68 -19.13 -2.16
CA ASN A 116 2.13 -19.09 -2.00
C ASN A 116 2.45 -18.48 -0.64
N ILE A 117 3.37 -19.09 0.11
CA ILE A 117 3.75 -18.64 1.45
C ILE A 117 5.19 -18.15 1.45
N HIS A 118 5.40 -16.88 1.74
CA HIS A 118 6.72 -16.26 1.86
C HIS A 118 6.97 -15.92 3.33
N THR A 119 7.80 -16.69 4.01
CA THR A 119 8.15 -16.41 5.41
C THR A 119 9.32 -15.42 5.45
N MET A 120 9.12 -14.30 6.12
CA MET A 120 10.14 -13.27 6.26
C MET A 120 11.27 -13.75 7.17
N ALA A 121 12.51 -13.30 6.90
CA ALA A 121 13.68 -13.69 7.67
C ALA A 121 13.68 -13.10 9.09
N LEU A 122 13.04 -11.95 9.28
CA LEU A 122 12.93 -11.25 10.56
C LEU A 122 11.46 -10.92 10.86
N PRO A 123 11.06 -10.91 12.15
CA PRO A 123 9.75 -10.42 12.54
C PRO A 123 9.53 -8.97 12.11
N ALA A 124 8.26 -8.60 11.92
CA ALA A 124 7.88 -7.22 11.73
C ALA A 124 8.31 -6.39 12.95
N ASN A 125 8.75 -5.16 12.68
CA ASN A 125 8.94 -4.11 13.67
C ASN A 125 7.84 -3.06 13.45
N GLY A 126 6.88 -3.01 14.38
CA GLY A 126 5.65 -2.24 14.24
C GLY A 126 4.94 -2.55 12.92
N PHE A 127 4.64 -1.51 12.14
CA PHE A 127 3.93 -1.61 10.87
C PHE A 127 4.80 -1.92 9.63
N SER A 128 6.09 -2.26 9.80
CA SER A 128 6.91 -2.67 8.63
C SER A 128 6.35 -3.84 7.85
N GLY A 129 5.61 -4.73 8.51
CA GLY A 129 4.96 -5.85 7.87
C GLY A 129 4.04 -5.44 6.72
N GLY A 130 3.39 -4.26 6.79
CA GLY A 130 2.50 -3.78 5.73
C GLY A 130 3.19 -3.48 4.38
N TYR A 131 4.52 -3.34 4.38
CA TYR A 131 5.30 -3.16 3.16
C TYR A 131 5.58 -4.46 2.41
N TRP A 132 5.54 -5.61 3.10
CA TRP A 132 5.98 -6.87 2.52
C TRP A 132 5.14 -7.29 1.30
N ARG A 133 3.85 -6.93 1.25
CA ARG A 133 3.00 -7.18 0.07
C ARG A 133 3.52 -6.54 -1.21
N PHE A 134 4.26 -5.44 -1.12
CA PHE A 134 4.81 -4.81 -2.32
C PHE A 134 5.95 -5.63 -2.94
N LEU A 135 6.65 -6.43 -2.12
CA LEU A 135 7.71 -7.34 -2.56
C LEU A 135 7.20 -8.38 -3.56
N VAL A 136 5.89 -8.57 -3.67
CA VAL A 136 5.28 -9.43 -4.69
C VAL A 136 5.80 -9.11 -6.10
N SER A 137 6.06 -7.82 -6.39
CA SER A 137 6.61 -7.37 -7.67
C SER A 137 8.00 -7.93 -8.01
N ASP A 138 8.77 -8.31 -6.98
CA ASP A 138 10.10 -8.92 -7.14
C ASP A 138 10.02 -10.47 -7.23
N VAL A 139 8.89 -11.10 -6.90
CA VAL A 139 8.77 -12.57 -6.80
C VAL A 139 7.86 -13.21 -7.85
N VAL A 140 6.87 -12.49 -8.37
CA VAL A 140 5.93 -13.06 -9.35
C VAL A 140 6.43 -12.91 -10.79
N ASN A 141 5.81 -13.66 -11.69
CA ASN A 141 6.07 -13.54 -13.13
C ASN A 141 5.76 -12.12 -13.64
N ARG A 142 6.57 -11.64 -14.59
CA ARG A 142 6.44 -10.28 -15.13
C ARG A 142 5.12 -10.01 -15.83
N ASP A 143 4.50 -11.03 -16.41
CA ASP A 143 3.20 -10.95 -17.09
C ASP A 143 2.01 -11.05 -16.12
N CYS A 144 2.25 -11.09 -14.81
CA CYS A 144 1.21 -11.20 -13.78
C CYS A 144 0.64 -9.83 -13.39
N SER A 145 -0.68 -9.75 -13.23
CA SER A 145 -1.35 -8.62 -12.61
C SER A 145 -1.30 -8.75 -11.09
N ILE A 146 -0.77 -7.74 -10.42
CA ILE A 146 -0.67 -7.66 -8.97
C ILE A 146 -1.83 -6.84 -8.43
N VAL A 147 -2.53 -7.39 -7.44
CA VAL A 147 -3.57 -6.70 -6.67
C VAL A 147 -3.11 -6.62 -5.22
N PHE A 148 -2.77 -5.42 -4.76
CA PHE A 148 -2.44 -5.22 -3.34
C PHE A 148 -3.73 -5.28 -2.53
N GLN A 149 -3.73 -6.01 -1.42
CA GLN A 149 -4.91 -6.15 -0.57
C GLN A 149 -4.59 -5.96 0.90
N ASP A 150 -5.55 -5.39 1.61
CA ASP A 150 -5.62 -5.56 3.06
C ASP A 150 -6.23 -6.92 3.36
N ILE A 151 -5.71 -7.58 4.38
CA ILE A 151 -6.08 -8.96 4.70
C ILE A 151 -7.49 -9.09 5.28
N ASP A 152 -8.03 -8.01 5.83
CA ASP A 152 -9.34 -7.93 6.48
C ASP A 152 -10.43 -7.36 5.58
N GLN A 153 -10.11 -7.05 4.32
CA GLN A 153 -11.10 -6.68 3.31
C GLN A 153 -11.68 -7.89 2.60
N SER A 154 -12.90 -7.73 2.08
CA SER A 154 -13.57 -8.77 1.27
C SER A 154 -13.03 -8.72 -0.16
N TRP A 155 -12.23 -9.72 -0.54
CA TRP A 155 -11.56 -9.70 -1.85
C TRP A 155 -12.52 -9.84 -3.02
N LEU A 156 -13.69 -10.44 -2.81
CA LEU A 156 -14.71 -10.60 -3.85
C LEU A 156 -15.37 -9.31 -4.28
N ASP A 157 -15.34 -8.29 -3.42
CA ASP A 157 -15.92 -7.00 -3.77
C ASP A 157 -14.92 -6.14 -4.57
N CYS A 158 -13.62 -6.25 -4.27
CA CYS A 158 -12.59 -5.37 -4.83
C CYS A 158 -11.78 -5.99 -5.97
N VAL A 159 -11.39 -7.27 -5.88
CA VAL A 159 -10.45 -7.90 -6.82
C VAL A 159 -10.99 -7.93 -8.26
N PRO A 160 -12.26 -8.35 -8.53
CA PRO A 160 -12.77 -8.37 -9.90
C PRO A 160 -12.71 -7.00 -10.57
N MET A 161 -13.09 -5.95 -9.84
CA MET A 161 -13.04 -4.57 -10.30
C MET A 161 -11.60 -4.13 -10.62
N LEU A 162 -10.64 -4.46 -9.74
CA LEU A 162 -9.24 -4.09 -9.94
C LEU A 162 -8.60 -4.84 -11.11
N VAL A 163 -8.95 -6.11 -11.31
CA VAL A 163 -8.47 -6.92 -12.44
C VAL A 163 -9.02 -6.41 -13.76
N GLU A 164 -10.29 -6.05 -13.84
CA GLU A 164 -10.93 -5.53 -15.06
C GLU A 164 -10.24 -4.26 -15.58
N HIS A 165 -9.75 -3.41 -14.68
CA HIS A 165 -9.17 -2.11 -15.04
C HIS A 165 -7.65 -2.04 -14.86
N CYS A 166 -6.98 -3.15 -14.52
CA CYS A 166 -5.57 -3.20 -14.18
C CYS A 166 -4.65 -2.68 -15.32
N PRO A 167 -3.60 -1.88 -15.03
CA PRO A 167 -3.28 -1.22 -13.76
C PRO A 167 -4.30 -0.15 -13.37
N VAL A 168 -4.71 -0.12 -12.10
CA VAL A 168 -5.68 0.88 -11.64
C VAL A 168 -5.49 1.33 -10.20
N ALA A 169 -5.72 2.61 -9.99
CA ALA A 169 -6.00 3.21 -8.70
C ALA A 169 -7.36 3.95 -8.76
N PRO A 170 -8.35 3.63 -7.93
CA PRO A 170 -9.52 4.46 -7.76
C PRO A 170 -9.13 5.70 -6.98
N ALA A 171 -9.72 6.84 -7.37
CA ALA A 171 -9.45 8.07 -6.66
C ALA A 171 -10.05 8.09 -5.24
N PHE A 172 -11.02 7.21 -4.92
CA PHE A 172 -11.54 7.04 -3.57
C PHE A 172 -12.27 5.70 -3.37
N PRO A 173 -12.14 5.10 -2.17
CA PRO A 173 -13.14 4.24 -1.58
C PRO A 173 -13.50 4.81 -0.19
N GLY A 174 -14.57 5.60 -0.09
CA GLY A 174 -15.04 6.03 1.24
C GLY A 174 -15.97 7.22 1.27
N ARG A 175 -17.23 7.03 0.86
CA ARG A 175 -18.35 7.86 1.35
C ARG A 175 -19.26 7.02 2.26
N ASN A 176 -18.70 6.50 3.35
CA ASN A 176 -19.57 6.12 4.46
C ASN A 176 -20.13 7.41 5.06
N LYS A 177 -21.46 7.47 5.17
CA LYS A 177 -22.27 8.66 5.50
C LYS A 177 -21.98 9.32 6.87
N GLU A 178 -21.04 8.82 7.66
CA GLU A 178 -20.80 9.25 9.05
C GLU A 178 -19.52 10.09 9.27
N ALA A 179 -18.73 10.39 8.24
CA ALA A 179 -17.50 11.20 8.37
C ALA A 179 -17.66 12.67 7.91
N LEU A 180 -18.86 13.23 8.02
CA LEU A 180 -19.11 14.65 7.75
C LEU A 180 -19.13 15.44 9.07
N VAL A 181 -18.02 16.08 9.40
CA VAL A 181 -18.05 17.31 10.20
C VAL A 181 -18.01 18.47 9.21
N GLU A 182 -19.08 19.24 9.18
CA GLU A 182 -19.20 20.48 8.41
C GLU A 182 -18.27 21.53 9.04
N CYS A 183 -17.08 21.73 8.45
CA CYS A 183 -16.21 22.84 8.83
C CYS A 183 -16.62 24.05 7.99
N LYS A 184 -17.33 25.01 8.61
CA LYS A 184 -17.56 26.32 8.01
C LYS A 184 -16.29 27.13 8.21
N ASP A 185 -15.78 27.66 7.11
CA ASP A 185 -14.54 28.43 6.96
C ASP A 185 -13.24 27.62 7.01
N THR A 186 -12.75 27.27 5.81
CA THR A 186 -11.39 27.55 5.32
C THR A 186 -11.25 26.85 3.96
N GLY A 187 -10.77 27.58 2.95
CA GLY A 187 -10.36 26.98 1.69
C GLY A 187 -9.39 25.84 1.99
N SER A 188 -9.74 24.62 1.59
CA SER A 188 -8.85 23.46 1.58
C SER A 188 -9.41 22.39 0.66
N SER A 189 -8.64 22.05 -0.38
CA SER A 189 -8.93 20.94 -1.27
C SER A 189 -8.35 19.66 -0.63
N LYS A 190 -9.22 18.69 -0.32
CA LYS A 190 -8.84 17.43 0.33
C LYS A 190 -8.15 16.50 -0.68
N TYR A 191 -7.22 15.67 -0.20
CA TYR A 191 -6.41 14.73 -0.98
C TYR A 191 -7.10 13.38 -1.21
N THR A 192 -6.64 12.64 -2.23
CA THR A 192 -7.02 11.26 -2.59
C THR A 192 -6.07 10.24 -1.93
N PRO A 193 -6.40 9.64 -0.77
CA PRO A 193 -5.62 8.52 -0.26
C PRO A 193 -5.78 7.33 -1.21
N ILE A 194 -4.67 6.90 -1.81
CA ILE A 194 -4.63 5.64 -2.54
C ILE A 194 -4.44 4.54 -1.51
N GLY A 195 -5.53 3.86 -1.20
CA GLY A 195 -5.50 2.70 -0.33
C GLY A 195 -4.88 1.52 -1.06
N ALA A 196 -4.00 0.79 -0.38
CA ALA A 196 -3.39 -0.40 -0.97
C ALA A 196 -4.43 -1.46 -1.34
N GLY A 197 -5.48 -1.64 -0.54
CA GLY A 197 -6.59 -2.55 -0.86
C GLY A 197 -7.37 -2.22 -2.14
N MET A 198 -7.05 -1.11 -2.76
CA MET A 198 -7.73 -0.60 -3.94
C MET A 198 -6.70 -0.26 -5.02
N PHE A 199 -5.56 -0.93 -5.07
CA PHE A 199 -4.54 -0.65 -6.09
C PHE A 199 -4.13 -1.93 -6.80
N SER A 200 -3.99 -1.85 -8.14
CA SER A 200 -3.41 -2.91 -8.94
C SER A 200 -2.44 -2.38 -9.99
N CYS A 201 -1.50 -3.24 -10.39
CA CYS A 201 -0.52 -2.95 -11.43
C CYS A 201 -0.10 -4.22 -12.16
N GLN A 202 0.53 -4.10 -13.33
CA GLN A 202 1.25 -5.24 -13.92
C GLN A 202 2.65 -5.30 -13.31
N ALA A 203 3.13 -6.50 -13.02
CA ALA A 203 4.48 -6.71 -12.47
C ALA A 203 5.55 -6.10 -13.38
N GLN A 204 5.44 -6.28 -14.70
CA GLN A 204 6.36 -5.70 -15.68
C GLN A 204 6.41 -4.16 -15.69
N ASP A 205 5.38 -3.47 -15.21
CA ASP A 205 5.38 -2.00 -15.22
C ASP A 205 6.32 -1.44 -14.15
N LEU A 206 6.62 -2.21 -13.11
CA LEU A 206 7.56 -1.90 -12.03
C LEU A 206 8.96 -2.40 -12.40
N ASP A 207 9.75 -1.57 -13.09
CA ASP A 207 11.10 -1.94 -13.58
C ASP A 207 12.24 -1.67 -12.58
N PHE A 208 11.93 -1.61 -11.29
CA PHE A 208 12.88 -1.36 -10.21
C PHE A 208 12.78 -2.42 -9.12
N CYS A 209 13.87 -2.57 -8.36
CA CYS A 209 13.94 -3.48 -7.21
C CYS A 209 13.10 -2.92 -6.07
N MET A 210 11.98 -3.58 -5.73
CA MET A 210 11.03 -3.05 -4.76
C MET A 210 11.61 -2.99 -3.36
N ASP A 211 12.33 -4.02 -2.93
CA ASP A 211 12.99 -4.05 -1.62
C ASP A 211 13.94 -2.85 -1.39
N ALA A 212 14.73 -2.50 -2.41
CA ALA A 212 15.64 -1.38 -2.39
C ALA A 212 14.86 -0.07 -2.31
N MET A 213 13.78 0.09 -3.08
CA MET A 213 12.97 1.31 -3.03
C MET A 213 12.27 1.50 -1.69
N ILE A 214 11.75 0.43 -1.08
CA ILE A 214 11.18 0.49 0.27
C ILE A 214 12.26 0.91 1.29
N ALA A 215 13.45 0.31 1.23
CA ALA A 215 14.54 0.65 2.13
C ALA A 215 14.99 2.13 2.00
N ARG A 216 15.07 2.63 0.76
CA ARG A 216 15.36 4.06 0.49
C ARG A 216 14.24 4.96 0.99
N TYR A 217 12.98 4.56 0.80
CA TYR A 217 11.84 5.29 1.33
C TYR A 217 11.84 5.36 2.87
N TRP A 218 12.21 4.26 3.53
CA TRP A 218 12.38 4.28 4.99
C TRP A 218 13.51 5.23 5.40
N HIS A 219 14.65 5.26 4.70
CA HIS A 219 15.69 6.28 4.95
C HIS A 219 15.14 7.70 4.82
N TYR A 220 14.45 8.00 3.70
CA TYR A 220 13.79 9.29 3.48
C TYR A 220 12.94 9.71 4.68
N LYS A 221 12.05 8.83 5.15
CA LYS A 221 11.14 9.14 6.26
C LYS A 221 11.85 9.47 7.57
N ASN A 222 12.90 8.72 7.90
CA ASN A 222 13.61 8.91 9.17
C ASN A 222 14.57 10.10 9.12
N MET A 223 15.19 10.36 7.97
CA MET A 223 16.36 11.25 7.89
C MET A 223 16.09 12.56 7.14
N LEU A 224 15.21 12.57 6.14
CA LEU A 224 15.11 13.67 5.18
C LEU A 224 13.70 14.28 5.07
N MET A 225 12.65 13.55 5.41
CA MET A 225 11.27 13.99 5.25
C MET A 225 10.97 15.28 6.02
N HIS A 226 11.52 15.44 7.22
CA HIS A 226 11.33 16.66 8.01
C HIS A 226 12.00 17.91 7.40
N ILE A 227 12.98 17.72 6.51
CA ILE A 227 13.70 18.78 5.80
C ILE A 227 12.94 19.14 4.51
N THR A 228 12.43 18.12 3.82
CA THR A 228 11.82 18.21 2.49
C THR A 228 10.32 18.49 2.53
N GLU A 229 9.64 18.07 3.59
CA GLU A 229 8.21 18.27 3.84
C GLU A 229 8.02 18.94 5.22
N PRO A 230 8.14 20.29 5.30
CA PRO A 230 7.99 21.01 6.56
C PRO A 230 6.67 20.68 7.26
N ARG A 231 6.70 20.67 8.59
CA ARG A 231 5.51 20.31 9.38
C ARG A 231 4.40 21.35 9.22
N ASN A 232 3.20 20.89 8.90
CA ASN A 232 1.96 21.65 8.82
C ASN A 232 0.86 20.97 9.66
N GLU A 233 -0.35 21.52 9.66
CA GLU A 233 -1.46 21.00 10.46
C GLU A 233 -1.92 19.57 10.13
N PHE A 234 -1.42 19.03 9.03
CA PHE A 234 -1.80 17.73 8.50
C PHE A 234 -0.75 16.62 8.67
N ASN A 235 0.53 16.97 8.78
CA ASN A 235 1.61 16.06 9.18
C ASN A 235 2.13 16.38 10.60
N ARG A 236 1.49 17.30 11.34
CA ARG A 236 1.74 17.52 12.76
C ARG A 236 1.39 16.26 13.56
N PRO A 237 2.07 16.03 14.69
CA PRO A 237 1.67 15.01 15.66
C PRO A 237 0.19 15.13 16.02
N MET A 238 -0.61 14.10 15.70
CA MET A 238 -1.95 13.98 16.29
C MET A 238 -1.79 13.60 17.76
N ARG A 239 -2.74 13.99 18.62
CA ARG A 239 -2.73 13.55 20.03
C ARG A 239 -2.68 12.02 20.07
N GLY A 240 -1.55 11.45 20.52
CA GLY A 240 -1.28 10.00 20.53
C GLY A 240 -0.20 9.52 19.55
N HIS A 241 0.11 10.29 18.50
CA HIS A 241 1.16 9.98 17.53
C HIS A 241 2.21 11.09 17.54
N HIS A 242 3.29 10.91 18.30
CA HIS A 242 4.40 11.88 18.44
C HIS A 242 5.00 12.35 17.10
N PHE A 243 4.76 11.62 16.01
CA PHE A 243 5.30 11.92 14.70
C PHE A 243 4.28 12.37 13.66
N GLY A 244 2.97 12.37 13.89
CA GLY A 244 1.95 12.63 12.85
C GLY A 244 1.61 11.35 12.07
N PHE A 245 0.48 11.35 11.33
CA PHE A 245 0.02 10.15 10.61
C PHE A 245 1.08 9.68 9.61
N GLY A 246 1.48 8.40 9.68
CA GLY A 246 2.38 7.79 8.68
C GLY A 246 3.75 8.47 8.51
N ASN A 247 4.35 9.06 9.55
CA ASN A 247 5.63 9.78 9.43
C ASN A 247 6.87 8.94 9.74
N THR A 248 6.72 7.78 10.38
CA THR A 248 7.79 6.77 10.49
C THR A 248 7.40 5.53 9.70
N TRP A 249 8.40 4.75 9.29
CA TRP A 249 8.18 3.54 8.48
C TRP A 249 7.36 2.47 9.23
N ASN A 250 7.51 2.39 10.56
CA ASN A 250 6.85 1.43 11.43
C ASN A 250 5.48 1.88 11.97
N VAL A 251 4.89 2.97 11.48
CA VAL A 251 3.56 3.47 11.91
C VAL A 251 2.51 3.20 10.82
N TYR A 252 1.27 2.95 11.22
CA TYR A 252 0.13 2.76 10.30
C TYR A 252 -0.04 3.91 9.27
N GLY A 253 -0.45 3.57 8.04
CA GLY A 253 -0.60 4.49 6.90
C GLY A 253 0.71 4.91 6.22
N SER A 254 1.83 4.40 6.72
CA SER A 254 3.17 4.63 6.20
C SER A 254 3.38 4.02 4.81
N ASP A 255 2.85 2.82 4.61
CA ASP A 255 2.86 2.03 3.38
C ASP A 255 1.90 2.60 2.32
N GLU A 256 0.74 3.11 2.72
CA GLU A 256 -0.18 3.84 1.82
C GLU A 256 0.50 5.10 1.29
N ARG A 257 1.28 5.79 2.12
CA ARG A 257 2.11 6.91 1.66
C ARG A 257 3.22 6.47 0.73
N PHE A 258 3.83 5.31 0.93
CA PHE A 258 4.80 4.75 -0.01
C PHE A 258 4.13 4.49 -1.38
N LEU A 259 3.01 3.76 -1.37
CA LEU A 259 2.21 3.47 -2.55
C LEU A 259 1.84 4.76 -3.29
N ALA A 260 1.35 5.77 -2.58
CA ALA A 260 0.91 7.01 -3.17
C ALA A 260 2.06 7.92 -3.66
N LYS A 261 3.18 8.00 -2.93
CA LYS A 261 4.32 8.88 -3.30
C LYS A 261 5.23 8.28 -4.36
N VAL A 262 5.33 6.95 -4.39
CA VAL A 262 6.32 6.23 -5.19
C VAL A 262 5.63 5.47 -6.31
N ILE A 263 4.89 4.41 -5.98
CA ILE A 263 4.34 3.48 -6.98
C ILE A 263 3.32 4.17 -7.89
N TYR A 264 2.35 4.90 -7.33
CA TYR A 264 1.30 5.58 -8.10
C TYR A 264 1.88 6.57 -9.10
N TYR A 265 2.71 7.51 -8.64
CA TYR A 265 3.25 8.54 -9.52
C TYR A 265 4.20 7.97 -10.57
N TYR A 266 4.99 6.96 -10.21
CA TYR A 266 5.85 6.28 -11.15
C TYR A 266 5.06 5.62 -12.29
N LEU A 267 4.01 4.86 -11.97
CA LEU A 267 3.15 4.21 -12.98
C LEU A 267 2.37 5.24 -13.81
N ALA A 268 1.88 6.31 -13.17
CA ALA A 268 1.19 7.39 -13.84
C ALA A 268 2.11 8.12 -14.85
N ARG A 269 3.37 8.41 -14.49
CA ARG A 269 4.35 9.03 -15.42
C ARG A 269 4.68 8.15 -16.62
N LYS A 270 4.69 6.82 -16.44
CA LYS A 270 4.86 5.85 -17.54
C LYS A 270 3.62 5.71 -18.43
N GLY A 271 2.51 6.35 -18.09
CA GLY A 271 1.23 6.19 -18.79
C GLY A 271 0.61 4.81 -18.60
N ALA A 272 1.11 4.03 -17.64
CA ALA A 272 0.67 2.66 -17.39
C ALA A 272 -0.55 2.60 -16.46
N LEU A 273 -0.84 3.67 -15.73
CA LEU A 273 -1.89 3.70 -14.72
C LEU A 273 -3.23 4.21 -15.26
N ASN A 274 -4.31 3.46 -15.02
CA ASN A 274 -5.66 3.95 -15.16
C ASN A 274 -6.18 4.51 -13.84
N ILE A 275 -7.11 5.47 -13.90
CA ILE A 275 -7.83 5.98 -12.73
C ILE A 275 -9.32 5.66 -12.83
N MET A 276 -9.90 5.18 -11.73
CA MET A 276 -11.35 4.98 -11.59
C MET A 276 -11.96 6.11 -10.76
N LEU A 277 -12.99 6.73 -11.31
CA LEU A 277 -13.76 7.80 -10.66
C LEU A 277 -15.22 7.41 -10.54
N HIS A 278 -15.84 7.71 -9.40
CA HIS A 278 -17.27 7.53 -9.24
C HIS A 278 -18.04 8.71 -9.87
N LYS A 279 -19.11 8.44 -10.62
CA LYS A 279 -19.84 9.48 -11.40
C LYS A 279 -20.36 10.66 -10.57
N SER A 280 -20.65 10.47 -9.28
CA SER A 280 -21.13 11.55 -8.39
C SER A 280 -20.05 12.49 -7.86
N ASP A 281 -18.78 12.20 -8.14
CA ASP A 281 -17.65 12.79 -7.40
C ASP A 281 -16.89 13.85 -8.22
N PHE A 282 -17.44 14.19 -9.39
CA PHE A 282 -17.01 15.22 -10.36
C PHE A 282 -16.72 16.64 -9.81
N TYR A 283 -16.96 16.89 -8.53
CA TYR A 283 -16.88 18.21 -7.90
C TYR A 283 -15.71 18.34 -6.92
N HIS A 284 -14.79 17.36 -6.85
CA HIS A 284 -13.63 17.46 -5.96
C HIS A 284 -12.31 17.75 -6.69
N ASP A 285 -11.68 18.87 -6.36
CA ASP A 285 -10.44 19.35 -7.01
C ASP A 285 -9.30 18.33 -7.05
N ALA A 286 -9.18 17.44 -6.05
CA ALA A 286 -8.14 16.42 -6.04
C ALA A 286 -8.39 15.27 -7.02
N GLU A 287 -9.65 14.93 -7.26
CA GLU A 287 -10.00 13.94 -8.29
C GLU A 287 -9.74 14.53 -9.67
N ILE A 288 -10.04 15.82 -9.86
CA ILE A 288 -9.71 16.57 -11.08
C ILE A 288 -8.20 16.62 -11.29
N ALA A 289 -7.42 16.95 -10.26
CA ALA A 289 -5.96 16.99 -10.35
C ALA A 289 -5.35 15.61 -10.66
N SER A 290 -5.86 14.55 -10.03
CA SER A 290 -5.40 13.18 -10.29
C SER A 290 -5.75 12.71 -11.71
N ARG A 291 -6.98 13.00 -12.16
CA ARG A 291 -7.43 12.78 -13.54
C ARG A 291 -6.53 13.49 -14.53
N ASP A 292 -6.30 14.78 -14.34
CA ASP A 292 -5.53 15.61 -15.27
C ASP A 292 -4.07 15.17 -15.30
N PHE A 293 -3.50 14.79 -14.15
CA PHE A 293 -2.15 14.24 -14.07
C PHE A 293 -2.01 12.92 -14.83
N VAL A 294 -2.91 11.96 -14.58
CA VAL A 294 -2.91 10.64 -15.26
C VAL A 294 -3.13 10.81 -16.76
N HIS A 295 -4.13 11.61 -17.15
CA HIS A 295 -4.46 11.87 -18.54
C HIS A 295 -3.31 12.54 -19.30
N LYS A 296 -2.63 13.52 -18.68
CA LYS A 296 -1.47 14.20 -19.26
C LYS A 296 -0.32 13.24 -19.61
N HIS A 297 -0.19 12.14 -18.87
CA HIS A 297 0.85 11.15 -19.08
C HIS A 297 0.38 9.92 -19.87
N GLY A 298 -0.84 9.95 -20.44
CA GLY A 298 -1.34 8.91 -21.33
C GLY A 298 -2.13 7.79 -20.66
N GLY A 299 -2.37 7.87 -19.34
CA GLY A 299 -3.25 6.93 -18.63
C GLY A 299 -4.74 7.14 -18.98
N LYS A 300 -5.54 6.09 -18.80
CA LYS A 300 -7.00 6.16 -19.09
C LYS A 300 -7.78 6.54 -17.85
N VAL A 301 -8.90 7.23 -18.07
CA VAL A 301 -9.87 7.60 -17.04
C VAL A 301 -11.14 6.81 -17.28
N SER A 302 -11.51 5.98 -16.31
CA SER A 302 -12.73 5.16 -16.35
C SER A 302 -13.72 5.66 -15.31
N TYR A 303 -15.01 5.65 -15.68
CA TYR A 303 -16.10 6.06 -14.80
C TYR A 303 -16.93 4.85 -14.40
N VAL A 304 -17.05 4.66 -13.09
CA VAL A 304 -17.86 3.61 -12.46
C VAL A 304 -19.10 4.23 -11.81
#